data_AF-A0AAV9URL5-F1
#
_entry.id   AF-A0AAV9URL5-F1
#
_cell.length_a   1.000
_cell.length_b   1.000
_cell.length_c   1.000
_cell.angle_alpha   90.00
_cell.angle_beta   90.00
_cell.angle_gamma   90.00
#
_symmetry.space_group_name_H-M   'P 1'
#
loop_
_entity.id
_entity.type
_entity.pdbx_description
1 polymer ?
#
loop_
_entity_poly.entity_id
_entity_poly.type
_entity_poly.pdbx_seq_one_letter_code
_entity_poly.pdbx_strand_id
1 'polypeptide(L)'
;MGARSIFKLATIGSRGLRRALSESLLPYSQLVSQRQLFHPRGARRMASISAAEDVSDLEAWSIYAPPKPLPPTDKIKSICVIDFDNTLYQSPTPSNIWDRTSIGILRDQDHLLGGGWWQTPSILDATIAPDDSGAQTNSDTILAHSFPDRWNEQMMNVARKAIEEPRTLSVLLTGRSRKLFSKTILKILENGGLNFDMVVLKQAHPSLGTRFPTTMGFKTGFLTSLLKKYHQATKISIYDDRPYHFRQFKEFGEDFNRNLRDHSTSRSRIKFDCQYVAETHKNLNVLEEIKQVKFMLRRHNKLAQSLDFVQEPPPARLLKRVSKTGYMLSPQTTSGLLERFPARPQRGYINTELFGTCVPIKSGKCDPRELEALGGIGSRVGFETVSYGSYDDCIWAVRVRPTSPDAIISTADETPTVLLSKRAYVPDYYVNRIDNWEDVSPDDPRYLKFTAIIGEQLRLQISVTRIYPSETMVDTKNIYRAAQAILPRSVEK
;
A
#
# COMPACT_ATOMS: atom_id res chain seq x y z
N MET A 1 -30.77 -68.80 -4.10
CA MET A 1 -31.44 -67.50 -4.30
C MET A 1 -30.34 -66.49 -4.60
N GLY A 2 -29.92 -66.27 -5.85
CA GLY A 2 -30.56 -65.42 -6.87
C GLY A 2 -29.91 -64.02 -6.79
N ALA A 3 -29.41 -63.35 -7.85
CA ALA A 3 -29.25 -63.63 -9.27
C ALA A 3 -28.08 -62.76 -9.81
N ARG A 4 -27.54 -63.14 -10.97
CA ARG A 4 -26.47 -62.48 -11.74
C ARG A 4 -26.99 -61.29 -12.56
N SER A 5 -26.15 -60.29 -12.82
CA SER A 5 -26.05 -59.50 -14.08
C SER A 5 -24.83 -58.55 -13.95
N ILE A 6 -23.71 -58.67 -14.65
CA ILE A 6 -23.38 -58.52 -16.10
C ILE A 6 -23.89 -57.20 -16.71
N PHE A 7 -22.98 -56.23 -16.88
CA PHE A 7 -22.99 -55.19 -17.93
C PHE A 7 -21.53 -54.88 -18.29
N LYS A 8 -20.96 -55.48 -19.35
CA LYS A 8 -20.88 -55.01 -20.75
C LYS A 8 -20.27 -53.61 -20.93
N LEU A 9 -18.97 -53.62 -21.27
CA LEU A 9 -18.26 -52.60 -22.04
C LEU A 9 -18.95 -52.40 -23.39
N ALA A 10 -19.24 -51.14 -23.72
CA ALA A 10 -19.58 -50.71 -25.07
C ALA A 10 -18.70 -49.52 -25.46
N THR A 11 -17.80 -49.80 -26.40
CA THR A 11 -17.02 -48.85 -27.19
C THR A 11 -17.97 -47.98 -28.01
N ILE A 12 -17.90 -46.65 -27.87
CA ILE A 12 -18.56 -45.73 -28.79
C ILE A 12 -17.52 -44.82 -29.42
N GLY A 13 -17.55 -44.85 -30.75
CA GLY A 13 -16.57 -44.26 -31.63
C GLY A 13 -16.62 -42.73 -31.66
N SER A 14 -15.44 -42.19 -31.91
CA SER A 14 -15.15 -40.84 -32.36
C SER A 14 -15.96 -40.48 -33.61
N ARG A 15 -17.16 -39.91 -33.45
CA ARG A 15 -17.85 -39.11 -34.50
C ARG A 15 -19.05 -38.27 -34.02
N GLY A 16 -19.33 -38.20 -32.71
CA GLY A 16 -20.48 -37.45 -32.16
C GLY A 16 -20.20 -36.10 -31.50
N LEU A 17 -18.94 -35.68 -31.32
CA LEU A 17 -18.58 -34.47 -30.55
C LEU A 17 -18.06 -33.28 -31.38
N ARG A 18 -18.24 -33.30 -32.71
CA ARG A 18 -17.75 -32.25 -33.64
C ARG A 18 -18.85 -31.42 -34.32
N ARG A 19 -20.06 -31.36 -33.76
CA ARG A 19 -21.16 -30.57 -34.36
C ARG A 19 -21.94 -29.66 -33.40
N ALA A 20 -21.39 -29.36 -32.22
CA ALA A 20 -21.98 -28.41 -31.27
C ALA A 20 -21.03 -27.28 -30.84
N LEU A 21 -19.89 -27.10 -31.52
CA LEU A 21 -18.88 -26.09 -31.19
C LEU A 21 -18.29 -25.39 -32.43
N SER A 22 -19.12 -25.06 -33.43
CA SER A 22 -18.62 -24.38 -34.64
C SER A 22 -19.47 -23.23 -35.18
N GLU A 23 -20.41 -22.67 -34.41
CA GLU A 23 -21.11 -21.46 -34.86
C GLU A 23 -21.18 -20.42 -33.73
N SER A 24 -20.82 -19.17 -34.07
CA SER A 24 -20.77 -17.93 -33.26
C SER A 24 -19.44 -17.57 -32.57
N LEU A 25 -18.36 -17.42 -33.36
CA LEU A 25 -17.30 -16.46 -33.05
C LEU A 25 -17.53 -15.20 -33.90
N LEU A 26 -17.99 -14.12 -33.25
CA LEU A 26 -17.97 -12.75 -33.79
C LEU A 26 -16.98 -11.87 -32.98
N PRO A 27 -16.44 -10.78 -33.57
CA PRO A 27 -15.25 -10.09 -33.10
C PRO A 27 -15.47 -9.27 -31.82
N TYR A 28 -14.40 -9.13 -31.03
CA TYR A 28 -14.32 -8.44 -29.74
C TYR A 28 -14.53 -6.91 -29.78
N SER A 29 -15.00 -6.36 -30.91
CA SER A 29 -15.18 -4.91 -31.14
C SER A 29 -16.64 -4.42 -31.13
N GLN A 30 -17.60 -5.23 -30.67
CA GLN A 30 -19.02 -4.81 -30.54
C GLN A 30 -19.69 -5.13 -29.19
N LEU A 31 -18.94 -5.52 -28.16
CA LEU A 31 -19.46 -5.70 -26.78
C LEU A 31 -19.37 -4.42 -25.92
N VAL A 32 -19.53 -3.25 -26.55
CA VAL A 32 -19.70 -1.94 -25.90
C VAL A 32 -20.90 -1.20 -26.51
N SER A 33 -22.07 -1.85 -26.56
CA SER A 33 -23.34 -1.13 -26.70
C SER A 33 -24.52 -2.06 -26.40
N GLN A 34 -24.80 -2.29 -25.11
CA GLN A 34 -26.13 -2.61 -24.56
C GLN A 34 -25.99 -2.88 -23.06
N ARG A 35 -25.70 -1.81 -22.29
CA ARG A 35 -26.21 -1.74 -20.93
C ARG A 35 -27.52 -1.00 -21.02
N GLN A 36 -28.62 -1.75 -20.95
CA GLN A 36 -29.93 -1.19 -20.71
C GLN A 36 -29.88 -0.26 -19.49
N LEU A 37 -30.50 0.89 -19.69
CA LEU A 37 -30.66 1.99 -18.76
C LEU A 37 -31.38 1.53 -17.50
N PHE A 38 -30.62 1.15 -16.47
CA PHE A 38 -31.09 1.35 -15.10
C PHE A 38 -30.82 2.81 -14.74
N HIS A 39 -31.83 3.65 -14.96
CA HIS A 39 -31.91 4.96 -14.34
C HIS A 39 -31.76 4.82 -12.82
N PRO A 40 -30.87 5.56 -12.15
CA PRO A 40 -31.02 5.77 -10.72
C PRO A 40 -32.16 6.78 -10.51
N ARG A 41 -33.41 6.34 -10.67
CA ARG A 41 -34.55 7.00 -10.01
C ARG A 41 -34.48 6.61 -8.54
N GLY A 42 -33.63 7.35 -7.84
CA GLY A 42 -33.38 7.23 -6.42
C GLY A 42 -32.66 8.48 -5.96
N ALA A 43 -33.22 9.65 -6.31
CA ALA A 43 -32.95 10.87 -5.57
C ALA A 43 -33.42 10.63 -4.12
N ARG A 44 -32.54 10.04 -3.30
CA ARG A 44 -32.67 10.15 -1.86
C ARG A 44 -32.50 11.63 -1.57
N ARG A 45 -33.63 12.32 -1.36
CA ARG A 45 -33.71 13.54 -0.57
C ARG A 45 -32.71 13.39 0.56
N MET A 46 -31.61 14.15 0.52
CA MET A 46 -30.98 14.54 1.76
C MET A 46 -32.09 15.21 2.54
N ALA A 47 -32.50 14.58 3.64
CA ALA A 47 -33.41 15.21 4.58
C ALA A 47 -32.82 16.60 4.86
N SER A 48 -33.62 17.63 4.64
CA SER A 48 -33.29 19.00 4.99
C SER A 48 -33.09 19.06 6.49
N ILE A 49 -31.84 18.91 6.93
CA ILE A 49 -31.44 19.24 8.29
C ILE A 49 -31.46 20.76 8.33
N SER A 50 -32.32 21.31 9.17
CA SER A 50 -32.51 22.74 9.34
C SER A 50 -31.20 23.41 9.74
N ALA A 51 -30.98 24.63 9.25
CA ALA A 51 -29.74 25.39 9.40
C ALA A 51 -29.43 25.85 10.86
N ALA A 52 -30.18 25.37 11.86
CA ALA A 52 -30.13 25.85 13.25
C ALA A 52 -29.45 24.88 14.24
N GLU A 53 -29.10 23.65 13.85
CA GLU A 53 -28.51 22.64 14.77
C GLU A 53 -27.05 22.22 14.45
N ASP A 54 -26.39 22.83 13.45
CA ASP A 54 -25.12 22.32 12.91
C ASP A 54 -23.90 23.24 13.14
N VAL A 55 -23.73 23.74 14.37
CA VAL A 55 -22.43 24.23 14.84
C VAL A 55 -21.88 23.21 15.82
N SER A 56 -21.43 22.07 15.27
CA SER A 56 -20.64 21.10 16.04
C SER A 56 -19.41 21.79 16.62
N ASP A 57 -19.11 21.52 17.89
CA ASP A 57 -17.89 21.94 18.56
C ASP A 57 -16.69 21.39 17.77
N LEU A 58 -16.11 22.22 16.90
CA LEU A 58 -15.03 21.85 15.98
C LEU A 58 -13.83 21.28 16.76
N GLU A 59 -13.65 21.75 18.00
CA GLU A 59 -12.69 21.33 18.98
C GLU A 59 -12.81 19.82 19.27
N ALA A 60 -14.03 19.27 19.29
CA ALA A 60 -14.27 17.84 19.49
C ALA A 60 -13.72 16.96 18.34
N TRP A 61 -13.45 17.55 17.17
CA TRP A 61 -12.78 16.85 16.08
C TRP A 61 -11.30 16.59 16.35
N SER A 62 -10.65 17.44 17.14
CA SER A 62 -9.22 17.30 17.41
C SER A 62 -8.95 16.32 18.55
N ILE A 63 -7.79 15.64 18.47
CA ILE A 63 -7.30 14.75 19.53
C ILE A 63 -6.50 15.49 20.62
N TYR A 64 -6.10 16.73 20.37
CA TYR A 64 -5.58 17.58 21.44
C TYR A 64 -6.73 17.91 22.39
N ALA A 65 -6.54 17.61 23.67
CA ALA A 65 -7.28 18.33 24.71
C ALA A 65 -6.66 19.73 24.80
N PRO A 66 -7.45 20.81 24.78
CA PRO A 66 -6.90 22.17 24.75
C PRO A 66 -6.05 22.44 25.99
N PRO A 67 -4.88 23.05 25.79
CA PRO A 67 -4.67 24.35 26.45
C PRO A 67 -4.63 25.50 25.43
N LYS A 68 -4.45 25.24 24.13
CA LYS A 68 -4.47 26.26 23.08
C LYS A 68 -5.87 26.40 22.49
N PRO A 69 -6.57 27.53 22.68
CA PRO A 69 -7.84 27.77 21.98
C PRO A 69 -7.58 27.87 20.47
N LEU A 70 -8.57 27.44 19.68
CA LEU A 70 -8.49 27.61 18.23
C LEU A 70 -8.40 29.11 17.87
N PRO A 71 -7.68 29.47 16.79
CA PRO A 71 -7.59 30.86 16.35
C PRO A 71 -8.98 31.50 16.09
N PRO A 72 -9.16 32.79 16.40
CA PRO A 72 -10.41 33.50 16.10
C PRO A 72 -10.78 33.41 14.61
N THR A 73 -12.06 33.17 14.34
CA THR A 73 -12.57 32.88 12.98
C THR A 73 -12.38 34.03 11.99
N ASP A 74 -12.33 35.27 12.48
CA ASP A 74 -12.13 36.51 11.72
C ASP A 74 -10.68 36.73 11.28
N LYS A 75 -9.72 36.15 12.01
CA LYS A 75 -8.28 36.28 11.72
C LYS A 75 -7.82 35.35 10.61
N ILE A 76 -8.44 34.18 10.49
CA ILE A 76 -8.06 33.13 9.55
C ILE A 76 -8.57 33.44 8.14
N LYS A 77 -7.64 33.53 7.19
CA LYS A 77 -7.93 33.71 5.75
C LYS A 77 -7.53 32.50 4.90
N SER A 78 -6.65 31.66 5.42
CA SER A 78 -6.17 30.45 4.75
C SER A 78 -6.26 29.24 5.67
N ILE A 79 -6.46 28.06 5.11
CA ILE A 79 -6.42 26.79 5.82
C ILE A 79 -5.39 25.89 5.13
N CYS A 80 -4.52 25.26 5.90
CA CYS A 80 -3.54 24.30 5.39
C CYS A 80 -3.81 22.93 6.01
N VAL A 81 -4.19 21.96 5.19
CA VAL A 81 -4.50 20.59 5.58
C VAL A 81 -3.44 19.65 5.03
N ILE A 82 -2.79 18.90 5.91
CA ILE A 82 -1.72 17.96 5.56
C ILE A 82 -2.16 16.55 6.00
N ASP A 83 -2.17 15.59 5.08
CA ASP A 83 -2.32 14.18 5.45
C ASP A 83 -1.07 13.65 6.19
N PHE A 84 -1.26 12.63 7.02
CA PHE A 84 -0.17 12.05 7.79
C PHE A 84 0.60 10.97 7.03
N ASP A 85 -0.09 9.89 6.62
CA ASP A 85 0.56 8.67 6.16
C ASP A 85 1.16 8.90 4.77
N ASN A 86 2.47 8.70 4.63
CA ASN A 86 3.26 8.85 3.40
C ASN A 86 3.20 10.24 2.72
N THR A 87 2.54 11.20 3.38
CA THR A 87 2.52 12.62 3.02
C THR A 87 3.49 13.40 3.92
N LEU A 88 3.18 13.52 5.22
CA LEU A 88 4.05 14.19 6.19
C LEU A 88 5.09 13.23 6.78
N TYR A 89 4.66 12.02 7.13
CA TYR A 89 5.48 11.01 7.78
C TYR A 89 5.55 9.75 6.93
N GLN A 90 6.75 9.19 6.77
CA GLN A 90 7.02 7.97 6.02
C GLN A 90 6.59 6.74 6.83
N SER A 91 5.28 6.57 6.94
CA SER A 91 4.66 5.39 7.52
C SER A 91 5.11 4.12 6.79
N PRO A 92 5.38 3.03 7.51
CA PRO A 92 5.85 1.82 6.89
C PRO A 92 4.72 1.16 6.11
N THR A 93 5.06 0.56 4.97
CA THR A 93 4.19 -0.32 4.20
C THR A 93 4.74 -1.75 4.26
N PRO A 94 3.90 -2.80 4.06
CA PRO A 94 4.42 -4.15 3.90
C PRO A 94 5.43 -4.20 2.76
N SER A 95 6.63 -4.70 3.04
CA SER A 95 7.74 -4.76 2.09
C SER A 95 7.58 -5.91 1.09
N ASN A 96 8.51 -5.99 0.14
CA ASN A 96 8.54 -7.02 -0.89
C ASN A 96 9.04 -8.40 -0.39
N ILE A 97 9.33 -8.56 0.91
CA ILE A 97 9.61 -9.89 1.50
C ILE A 97 8.38 -10.79 1.49
N TRP A 98 7.19 -10.19 1.40
CA TRP A 98 5.91 -10.88 1.30
C TRP A 98 5.55 -11.16 -0.16
N ASP A 99 4.78 -12.22 -0.40
CA ASP A 99 4.11 -12.39 -1.69
C ASP A 99 2.97 -11.36 -1.86
N ARG A 100 2.56 -11.14 -3.12
CA ARG A 100 1.58 -10.11 -3.47
C ARG A 100 0.22 -10.34 -2.78
N THR A 101 -0.19 -11.60 -2.65
CA THR A 101 -1.44 -11.99 -1.98
C THR A 101 -1.40 -11.62 -0.51
N SER A 102 -0.29 -11.89 0.17
CA SER A 102 -0.08 -11.57 1.59
C SER A 102 -0.03 -10.06 1.83
N ILE A 103 0.56 -9.28 0.92
CA ILE A 103 0.48 -7.81 0.99
C ILE A 103 -0.99 -7.36 0.92
N GLY A 104 -1.80 -7.98 0.06
CA GLY A 104 -3.24 -7.73 0.00
C GLY A 104 -3.95 -8.04 1.32
N ILE A 105 -3.69 -9.22 1.89
CA ILE A 105 -4.23 -9.64 3.19
C ILE A 105 -3.83 -8.66 4.31
N LEU A 106 -2.57 -8.24 4.34
CA LEU A 106 -2.06 -7.31 5.35
C LEU A 106 -2.70 -5.93 5.20
N ARG A 107 -2.93 -5.43 3.98
CA ARG A 107 -3.50 -4.08 3.76
C ARG A 107 -5.01 -4.03 3.98
N ASP A 108 -5.70 -5.15 3.83
CA ASP A 108 -7.15 -5.26 4.05
C ASP A 108 -7.49 -5.24 5.55
N GLN A 109 -8.35 -4.30 5.94
CA GLN A 109 -8.76 -4.12 7.34
C GLN A 109 -9.61 -5.28 7.87
N ASP A 110 -10.26 -6.04 6.98
CA ASP A 110 -11.29 -7.04 7.30
C ASP A 110 -10.84 -8.47 7.02
N HIS A 111 -9.64 -8.67 6.46
CA HIS A 111 -9.14 -10.02 6.16
C HIS A 111 -8.65 -10.76 7.40
N LEU A 112 -8.05 -10.03 8.34
CA LEU A 112 -7.60 -10.56 9.62
C LEU A 112 -8.49 -10.06 10.75
N LEU A 113 -8.98 -10.97 11.60
CA LEU A 113 -9.56 -10.63 12.89
C LEU A 113 -8.59 -9.78 13.71
N GLY A 114 -9.05 -8.62 14.17
CA GLY A 114 -8.23 -7.64 14.89
C GLY A 114 -7.63 -6.53 14.03
N GLY A 115 -7.81 -6.58 12.71
CA GLY A 115 -7.43 -5.54 11.77
C GLY A 115 -6.19 -5.84 10.93
N GLY A 116 -6.06 -5.10 9.84
CA GLY A 116 -4.89 -5.12 8.97
C GLY A 116 -3.75 -4.23 9.49
N TRP A 117 -2.79 -4.01 8.60
CA TRP A 117 -1.57 -3.24 8.77
C TRP A 117 -1.86 -1.82 9.27
N TRP A 118 -2.80 -1.13 8.61
CA TRP A 118 -3.16 0.25 8.92
C TRP A 118 -3.95 0.41 10.22
N GLN A 119 -4.45 -0.70 10.79
CA GLN A 119 -5.22 -0.71 12.03
C GLN A 119 -4.44 -1.28 13.22
N THR A 120 -3.16 -1.60 13.04
CA THR A 120 -2.30 -2.18 14.07
C THR A 120 -1.33 -1.12 14.59
N PRO A 121 -1.54 -0.54 15.79
CA PRO A 121 -0.72 0.54 16.33
C PRO A 121 0.76 0.20 16.45
N SER A 122 1.06 -1.03 16.85
CA SER A 122 2.43 -1.50 17.09
C SER A 122 3.35 -1.39 15.85
N ILE A 123 2.79 -1.40 14.64
CA ILE A 123 3.54 -1.16 13.41
C ILE A 123 4.06 0.29 13.34
N LEU A 124 3.22 1.26 13.72
CA LEU A 124 3.63 2.66 13.75
C LEU A 124 4.49 2.94 14.99
N ASP A 125 4.18 2.34 16.13
CA ASP A 125 4.99 2.43 17.35
C ASP A 125 6.42 1.91 17.11
N ALA A 126 6.59 0.85 16.32
CA ALA A 126 7.91 0.33 15.95
C ALA A 126 8.77 1.33 15.15
N THR A 127 8.18 2.40 14.60
CA THR A 127 8.95 3.45 13.92
C THR A 127 9.56 4.48 14.87
N ILE A 128 9.07 4.52 16.12
CA ILE A 128 9.51 5.44 17.17
C ILE A 128 10.07 4.71 18.40
N ALA A 129 10.24 3.39 18.32
CA ALA A 129 10.91 2.64 19.35
C ALA A 129 12.40 3.01 19.36
N PRO A 130 13.03 3.20 20.53
CA PRO A 130 14.48 3.31 20.62
C PRO A 130 15.12 2.10 19.94
N ASP A 131 16.16 2.33 19.15
CA ASP A 131 16.88 1.24 18.51
C ASP A 131 17.64 0.46 19.59
N ASP A 132 17.20 -0.76 19.91
CA ASP A 132 17.87 -1.67 20.85
C ASP A 132 19.20 -2.22 20.29
N SER A 133 19.78 -1.59 19.27
CA SER A 133 20.98 -2.03 18.55
C SER A 133 22.28 -1.97 19.39
N GLY A 134 22.19 -1.72 20.70
CA GLY A 134 23.32 -1.81 21.63
C GLY A 134 24.40 -0.75 21.40
N ALA A 135 24.16 0.22 20.52
CA ALA A 135 25.03 1.37 20.37
C ALA A 135 24.91 2.24 21.63
N GLN A 136 25.94 2.20 22.48
CA GLN A 136 26.12 3.20 23.53
C GLN A 136 26.31 4.57 22.88
N THR A 137 25.22 5.28 22.66
CA THR A 137 25.24 6.71 22.35
C THR A 137 24.87 7.48 23.60
N ASN A 138 25.79 8.34 24.04
CA ASN A 138 25.71 9.13 25.27
C ASN A 138 24.35 9.85 25.43
N SER A 139 23.86 9.81 26.67
CA SER A 139 22.50 10.17 27.12
C SER A 139 22.03 11.59 26.81
N ASP A 140 22.92 12.51 26.47
CA ASP A 140 22.58 13.92 26.29
C ASP A 140 22.09 14.26 24.87
N THR A 141 22.21 13.33 23.91
CA THR A 141 21.71 13.51 22.52
C THR A 141 20.33 12.87 22.29
N ILE A 142 19.82 12.10 23.26
CA ILE A 142 18.58 11.31 23.16
C ILE A 142 17.33 12.20 23.00
N LEU A 143 17.35 13.43 23.50
CA LEU A 143 16.19 14.31 23.51
C LEU A 143 16.02 15.15 22.24
N ALA A 144 17.05 15.29 21.40
CA ALA A 144 16.99 16.27 20.32
C ALA A 144 16.25 15.73 19.08
N HIS A 145 16.66 14.62 18.46
CA HIS A 145 16.09 14.21 17.16
C HIS A 145 16.24 12.69 16.92
N SER A 146 15.51 11.84 17.64
CA SER A 146 15.67 10.38 17.45
C SER A 146 14.98 9.79 16.20
N PHE A 147 14.12 10.53 15.47
CA PHE A 147 13.42 10.01 14.27
C PHE A 147 13.51 10.89 12.99
N PRO A 148 14.59 11.62 12.69
CA PRO A 148 14.67 12.53 11.53
C PRO A 148 14.50 11.80 10.19
N ASP A 149 14.93 10.54 10.11
CA ASP A 149 15.00 9.76 8.88
C ASP A 149 13.65 9.10 8.45
N ARG A 150 12.53 9.68 8.88
CA ARG A 150 11.17 9.30 8.45
C ARG A 150 10.27 10.49 8.11
N TRP A 151 10.78 11.71 8.18
CA TRP A 151 10.00 12.87 7.77
C TRP A 151 10.13 13.11 6.27
N ASN A 152 9.03 13.53 5.64
CA ASN A 152 9.12 14.14 4.32
C ASN A 152 9.56 15.59 4.50
N GLU A 153 10.84 15.88 4.28
CA GLU A 153 11.44 17.21 4.51
C GLU A 153 10.72 18.35 3.79
N GLN A 154 10.22 18.10 2.57
CA GLN A 154 9.43 19.10 1.85
C GLN A 154 8.14 19.42 2.59
N MET A 155 7.44 18.39 3.09
CA MET A 155 6.21 18.56 3.84
C MET A 155 6.43 19.08 5.26
N MET A 156 7.58 18.80 5.88
CA MET A 156 7.99 19.45 7.14
C MET A 156 8.09 20.96 6.97
N ASN A 157 8.70 21.42 5.87
CA ASN A 157 8.81 22.84 5.57
C ASN A 157 7.45 23.49 5.32
N VAL A 158 6.53 22.78 4.63
CA VAL A 158 5.14 23.23 4.46
C VAL A 158 4.42 23.32 5.81
N ALA A 159 4.54 22.29 6.65
CA ALA A 159 3.91 22.25 7.97
C ALA A 159 4.38 23.38 8.87
N ARG A 160 5.71 23.58 9.00
CA ARG A 160 6.29 24.65 9.82
C ARG A 160 5.83 26.03 9.36
N LYS A 161 5.90 26.32 8.05
CA LYS A 161 5.40 27.58 7.50
C LYS A 161 3.91 27.80 7.78
N ALA A 162 3.09 26.75 7.67
CA ALA A 162 1.66 26.84 7.97
C ALA A 162 1.37 27.08 9.46
N ILE A 163 2.17 26.51 10.36
CA ILE A 163 2.08 26.68 11.82
C ILE A 163 2.51 28.09 12.24
N GLU A 164 3.52 28.66 11.59
CA GLU A 164 4.07 29.99 11.90
C GLU A 164 3.23 31.14 11.33
N GLU A 165 2.46 30.91 10.26
CA GLU A 165 1.69 31.94 9.56
C GLU A 165 0.41 32.35 10.34
N PRO A 166 0.32 33.58 10.89
CA PRO A 166 -0.75 33.96 11.81
C PRO A 166 -2.17 33.94 11.22
N ARG A 167 -2.30 34.03 9.89
CA ARG A 167 -3.60 34.02 9.18
C ARG A 167 -3.95 32.67 8.58
N THR A 168 -3.18 31.63 8.90
CA THR A 168 -3.39 30.27 8.42
C THR A 168 -3.76 29.36 9.58
N LEU A 169 -4.84 28.59 9.40
CA LEU A 169 -5.15 27.49 10.30
C LEU A 169 -4.41 26.23 9.83
N SER A 170 -3.55 25.69 10.69
CA SER A 170 -2.76 24.49 10.41
C SER A 170 -3.47 23.22 10.90
N VAL A 171 -3.67 22.25 10.01
CA VAL A 171 -4.41 21.03 10.31
C VAL A 171 -3.67 19.78 9.82
N LEU A 172 -3.43 18.84 10.73
CA LEU A 172 -3.11 17.46 10.36
C LEU A 172 -4.40 16.65 10.27
N LEU A 173 -4.63 15.96 9.14
CA LEU A 173 -5.86 15.19 8.91
C LEU A 173 -5.54 13.79 8.38
N THR A 174 -5.82 12.76 9.17
CA THR A 174 -5.50 11.36 8.80
C THR A 174 -6.69 10.41 8.87
N GLY A 175 -6.65 9.38 8.01
CA GLY A 175 -7.58 8.25 8.06
C GLY A 175 -7.35 7.27 9.21
N ARG A 176 -6.26 7.43 10.00
CA ARG A 176 -5.96 6.58 11.17
C ARG A 176 -7.02 6.75 12.26
N SER A 177 -7.34 5.66 12.96
CA SER A 177 -8.37 5.67 14.00
C SER A 177 -7.93 6.47 15.23
N ARG A 178 -8.76 7.44 15.67
CA ARG A 178 -8.54 8.19 16.92
C ARG A 178 -8.32 7.28 18.11
N LYS A 179 -9.18 6.26 18.27
CA LYS A 179 -9.13 5.31 19.39
C LYS A 179 -7.80 4.55 19.47
N LEU A 180 -7.17 4.27 18.33
CA LEU A 180 -6.00 3.41 18.26
C LEU A 180 -4.68 4.18 18.18
N PHE A 181 -4.67 5.36 17.56
CA PHE A 181 -3.43 6.02 17.14
C PHE A 181 -3.18 7.39 17.79
N SER A 182 -4.09 7.92 18.62
CA SER A 182 -3.91 9.27 19.20
C SER A 182 -2.58 9.40 19.94
N LYS A 183 -2.26 8.46 20.84
CA LYS A 183 -1.01 8.49 21.62
C LYS A 183 0.23 8.44 20.73
N THR A 184 0.25 7.54 19.75
CA THR A 184 1.40 7.36 18.85
C THR A 184 1.62 8.57 17.95
N ILE A 185 0.56 9.09 17.33
CA ILE A 185 0.67 10.25 16.44
C ILE A 185 1.12 11.49 17.21
N LEU A 186 0.58 11.75 18.40
CA LEU A 186 1.02 12.89 19.21
C LEU A 186 2.51 12.80 19.57
N LYS A 187 3.01 11.62 19.95
CA LYS A 187 4.45 11.41 20.18
C LYS A 187 5.30 11.67 18.95
N ILE A 188 4.84 11.22 17.77
CA ILE A 188 5.53 11.47 16.50
C ILE A 188 5.60 12.98 16.23
N LEU A 189 4.49 13.69 16.37
CA LEU A 189 4.45 15.14 16.15
C LEU A 189 5.30 15.93 17.14
N GLU A 190 5.29 15.54 18.41
CA GLU A 190 6.13 16.11 19.47
C GLU A 190 7.62 15.96 19.11
N ASN A 191 8.05 14.77 18.66
CA ASN A 191 9.42 14.55 18.20
C ASN A 191 9.78 15.40 16.98
N GLY A 192 8.83 15.62 16.07
CA GLY A 192 9.00 16.49 14.91
C GLY A 192 8.98 17.99 15.23
N GLY A 193 8.68 18.37 16.49
CA GLY A 193 8.45 19.75 16.88
C GLY A 193 7.24 20.39 16.18
N LEU A 194 6.25 19.60 15.79
CA LEU A 194 5.08 20.07 15.04
C LEU A 194 3.87 20.28 15.94
N ASN A 195 3.49 21.54 16.11
CA ASN A 195 2.33 21.95 16.91
C ASN A 195 1.20 22.51 16.03
N PHE A 196 0.50 21.63 15.31
CA PHE A 196 -0.67 22.00 14.53
C PHE A 196 -1.79 22.55 15.40
N ASP A 197 -2.57 23.52 14.89
CA ASP A 197 -3.77 24.01 15.58
C ASP A 197 -4.83 22.92 15.75
N MET A 198 -4.88 21.98 14.79
CA MET A 198 -5.74 20.80 14.89
C MET A 198 -5.02 19.54 14.42
N VAL A 199 -5.12 18.48 15.22
CA VAL A 199 -4.77 17.12 14.82
C VAL A 199 -6.03 16.27 14.80
N VAL A 200 -6.41 15.78 13.62
CA VAL A 200 -7.73 15.19 13.36
C VAL A 200 -7.56 13.77 12.83
N LEU A 201 -8.02 12.80 13.62
CA LEU A 201 -7.97 11.36 13.31
C LEU A 201 -9.39 10.84 13.05
N LYS A 202 -9.49 9.78 12.24
CA LYS A 202 -10.76 9.13 11.90
C LYS A 202 -11.50 8.66 13.15
N GLN A 203 -12.74 9.16 13.29
CA GLN A 203 -13.63 8.87 14.40
C GLN A 203 -15.09 8.87 13.94
N ALA A 204 -16.01 8.50 14.83
CA ALA A 204 -17.43 8.81 14.63
C ALA A 204 -17.63 10.33 14.66
N HIS A 205 -18.67 10.83 13.99
CA HIS A 205 -19.02 12.24 14.04
C HIS A 205 -19.23 12.64 15.52
N PRO A 206 -18.49 13.63 16.06
CA PRO A 206 -18.51 13.93 17.49
C PRO A 206 -19.92 14.18 18.04
N SER A 207 -20.73 14.93 17.29
CA SER A 207 -22.10 15.32 17.71
C SER A 207 -23.19 14.32 17.31
N LEU A 208 -22.96 13.44 16.34
CA LEU A 208 -23.99 12.56 15.79
C LEU A 208 -23.77 11.09 16.16
N GLY A 209 -22.59 10.74 16.68
CA GLY A 209 -22.21 9.36 16.97
C GLY A 209 -22.11 8.45 15.74
N THR A 210 -22.41 8.97 14.54
CA THR A 210 -22.44 8.19 13.29
C THR A 210 -21.04 7.93 12.77
N ARG A 211 -20.77 6.70 12.32
CA ARG A 211 -19.49 6.35 11.72
C ARG A 211 -19.47 6.68 10.23
N PHE A 212 -18.35 7.20 9.75
CA PHE A 212 -18.13 7.40 8.33
C PHE A 212 -17.82 6.08 7.62
N PRO A 213 -18.50 5.76 6.50
CA PRO A 213 -18.28 4.52 5.77
C PRO A 213 -16.91 4.50 5.08
N THR A 214 -16.42 5.66 4.65
CA THR A 214 -15.15 5.78 3.91
C THR A 214 -14.26 6.82 4.57
N THR A 215 -12.94 6.70 4.35
CA THR A 215 -11.97 7.72 4.80
C THR A 215 -12.23 9.06 4.13
N MET A 216 -12.54 9.08 2.83
CA MET A 216 -12.89 10.32 2.14
C MET A 216 -14.14 10.97 2.75
N GLY A 217 -15.20 10.22 3.03
CA GLY A 217 -16.41 10.76 3.65
C GLY A 217 -16.17 11.36 5.04
N PHE A 218 -15.27 10.77 5.82
CA PHE A 218 -14.79 11.36 7.07
C PHE A 218 -14.07 12.69 6.84
N LYS A 219 -13.10 12.71 5.92
CA LYS A 219 -12.31 13.90 5.62
C LYS A 219 -13.21 15.05 5.12
N THR A 220 -14.10 14.79 4.15
CA THR A 220 -15.00 15.83 3.63
C THR A 220 -16.05 16.29 4.65
N GLY A 221 -16.54 15.39 5.52
CA GLY A 221 -17.40 15.76 6.64
C GLY A 221 -16.74 16.72 7.62
N PHE A 222 -15.49 16.42 8.01
CA PHE A 222 -14.67 17.33 8.82
C PHE A 222 -14.43 18.67 8.10
N LEU A 223 -13.98 18.64 6.83
CA LEU A 223 -13.70 19.85 6.05
C LEU A 223 -14.95 20.73 5.88
N THR A 224 -16.13 20.14 5.79
CA THR A 224 -17.39 20.88 5.76
C THR A 224 -17.61 21.66 7.06
N SER A 225 -17.45 21.00 8.20
CA SER A 225 -17.57 21.63 9.53
C SER A 225 -16.52 22.74 9.72
N LEU A 226 -15.28 22.46 9.30
CA LEU A 226 -14.16 23.40 9.34
C LEU A 226 -14.45 24.66 8.53
N LEU A 227 -14.88 24.49 7.27
CA LEU A 227 -15.17 25.61 6.38
C LEU A 227 -16.39 26.41 6.86
N LYS A 228 -17.40 25.76 7.45
CA LYS A 228 -18.55 26.47 8.06
C LYS A 228 -18.11 27.37 9.22
N LYS A 229 -17.25 26.90 10.13
CA LYS A 229 -16.72 27.70 11.25
C LYS A 229 -15.82 28.84 10.76
N TYR A 230 -14.81 28.53 9.96
CA TYR A 230 -13.90 29.52 9.36
C TYR A 230 -14.46 30.09 8.06
N HIS A 231 -15.63 30.71 8.16
CA HIS A 231 -16.36 31.24 7.01
C HIS A 231 -15.64 32.38 6.29
N GLN A 232 -14.69 33.04 6.93
CA GLN A 232 -13.86 34.09 6.33
C GLN A 232 -12.63 33.58 5.57
N ALA A 233 -12.34 32.27 5.64
CA ALA A 233 -11.25 31.69 4.86
C ALA A 233 -11.59 31.72 3.37
N THR A 234 -10.67 32.26 2.57
CA THR A 234 -10.77 32.40 1.12
C THR A 234 -9.94 31.36 0.36
N LYS A 235 -9.03 30.67 1.05
CA LYS A 235 -8.16 29.64 0.49
C LYS A 235 -8.08 28.41 1.41
N ILE A 236 -8.06 27.23 0.82
CA ILE A 236 -7.64 26.00 1.48
C ILE A 236 -6.60 25.28 0.62
N SER A 237 -5.48 24.89 1.22
CA SER A 237 -4.47 24.02 0.61
C SER A 237 -4.57 22.62 1.24
N ILE A 238 -4.61 21.57 0.42
CA ILE A 238 -4.74 20.17 0.86
C ILE A 238 -3.62 19.35 0.24
N TYR A 239 -2.81 18.69 1.07
CA TYR A 239 -1.70 17.83 0.67
C TYR A 239 -2.03 16.37 1.03
N ASP A 240 -2.00 15.46 0.05
CA ASP A 240 -2.33 14.03 0.22
C ASP A 240 -1.52 13.17 -0.76
N ASP A 241 -1.13 11.97 -0.32
CA ASP A 241 -0.30 11.03 -1.06
C ASP A 241 -1.08 10.19 -2.09
N ARG A 242 -2.42 10.27 -2.10
CA ARG A 242 -3.24 9.41 -2.96
C ARG A 242 -3.80 10.17 -4.15
N PRO A 243 -3.44 9.79 -5.39
CA PRO A 243 -3.96 10.44 -6.60
C PRO A 243 -5.49 10.42 -6.70
N TYR A 244 -6.13 9.39 -6.15
CA TYR A 244 -7.59 9.30 -6.11
C TYR A 244 -8.20 10.31 -5.13
N HIS A 245 -7.63 10.46 -3.93
CA HIS A 245 -8.10 11.46 -2.96
C HIS A 245 -7.96 12.88 -3.51
N PHE A 246 -6.84 13.18 -4.17
CA PHE A 246 -6.62 14.46 -4.83
C PHE A 246 -7.77 14.86 -5.77
N ARG A 247 -8.25 13.92 -6.60
CA ARG A 247 -9.41 14.17 -7.48
C ARG A 247 -10.70 14.42 -6.69
N GLN A 248 -10.97 13.58 -5.69
CA GLN A 248 -12.15 13.72 -4.85
C GLN A 248 -12.19 15.02 -4.05
N PHE A 249 -11.03 15.55 -3.62
CA PHE A 249 -10.98 16.85 -2.94
C PHE A 249 -11.27 18.02 -3.89
N LYS A 250 -10.85 17.93 -5.16
CA LYS A 250 -11.19 18.93 -6.17
C LYS A 250 -12.70 18.93 -6.44
N GLU A 251 -13.28 17.75 -6.64
CA GLU A 251 -14.73 17.57 -6.81
C GLU A 251 -15.50 18.12 -5.60
N PHE A 252 -15.07 17.77 -4.38
CA PHE A 252 -15.63 18.32 -3.14
C PHE A 252 -15.59 19.85 -3.10
N GLY A 253 -14.47 20.47 -3.49
CA GLY A 253 -14.33 21.92 -3.48
C GLY A 253 -15.21 22.63 -4.51
N GLU A 254 -15.45 22.01 -5.67
CA GLU A 254 -16.40 22.50 -6.66
C GLU A 254 -17.83 22.39 -6.13
N ASP A 255 -18.21 21.24 -5.59
CA ASP A 255 -19.52 20.98 -5.00
C ASP A 255 -19.84 21.95 -3.86
N PHE A 256 -18.87 22.15 -2.95
CA PHE A 256 -18.98 23.09 -1.85
C PHE A 256 -19.23 24.52 -2.35
N ASN A 257 -18.47 24.97 -3.34
CA ASN A 257 -18.64 26.32 -3.92
C ASN A 257 -19.95 26.49 -4.70
N ARG A 258 -20.49 25.44 -5.33
CA ARG A 258 -21.81 25.50 -5.97
C ARG A 258 -22.91 25.69 -4.93
N ASN A 259 -22.87 24.91 -3.84
CA ASN A 259 -23.84 25.03 -2.74
C ASN A 259 -23.82 26.42 -2.07
N LEU A 260 -22.66 27.09 -2.00
CA LEU A 260 -22.58 28.47 -1.48
C LEU A 260 -23.36 29.49 -2.35
N ARG A 261 -23.37 29.29 -3.68
CA ARG A 261 -24.08 30.15 -4.63
C ARG A 261 -25.59 29.95 -4.55
N ASP A 262 -26.01 28.69 -4.52
CA ASP A 262 -27.43 28.31 -4.55
C ASP A 262 -28.18 28.77 -3.30
N HIS A 263 -27.48 28.94 -2.18
CA HIS A 263 -28.05 29.42 -0.92
C HIS A 263 -27.89 30.93 -0.69
N SER A 264 -27.54 31.73 -1.71
CA SER A 264 -27.37 33.19 -1.61
C SER A 264 -26.53 33.63 -0.40
N THR A 265 -25.52 32.83 -0.03
CA THR A 265 -24.66 33.16 1.10
C THR A 265 -23.74 34.32 0.70
N SER A 266 -23.52 35.30 1.59
CA SER A 266 -22.63 36.45 1.35
C SER A 266 -21.14 36.09 1.24
N ARG A 267 -20.82 34.78 1.27
CA ARG A 267 -19.47 34.26 1.28
C ARG A 267 -18.91 34.17 -0.14
N SER A 268 -17.73 34.75 -0.35
CA SER A 268 -16.97 34.61 -1.58
C SER A 268 -16.55 33.16 -1.84
N ARG A 269 -16.42 32.80 -3.13
CA ARG A 269 -15.87 31.50 -3.56
C ARG A 269 -14.53 31.21 -2.89
N ILE A 270 -14.34 29.98 -2.41
CA ILE A 270 -13.10 29.53 -1.79
C ILE A 270 -12.19 28.91 -2.86
N LYS A 271 -10.91 29.28 -2.86
CA LYS A 271 -9.88 28.64 -3.69
C LYS A 271 -9.42 27.33 -3.04
N PHE A 272 -9.67 26.20 -3.70
CA PHE A 272 -9.14 24.90 -3.33
C PHE A 272 -7.84 24.61 -4.08
N ASP A 273 -6.75 24.51 -3.32
CA ASP A 273 -5.40 24.23 -3.80
C ASP A 273 -4.99 22.82 -3.33
N CYS A 274 -5.50 21.80 -4.04
CA CYS A 274 -5.15 20.42 -3.76
C CYS A 274 -3.82 20.10 -4.44
N GLN A 275 -2.91 19.46 -3.71
CA GLN A 275 -1.59 19.06 -4.20
C GLN A 275 -1.38 17.57 -3.94
N TYR A 276 -1.00 16.85 -4.99
CA TYR A 276 -0.55 15.47 -4.87
C TYR A 276 0.89 15.49 -4.38
N VAL A 277 1.15 14.79 -3.27
CA VAL A 277 2.49 14.56 -2.76
C VAL A 277 2.91 13.17 -3.20
N ALA A 278 4.08 13.03 -3.80
CA ALA A 278 4.60 11.73 -4.17
C ALA A 278 4.72 10.83 -2.94
N GLU A 279 4.26 9.59 -3.03
CA GLU A 279 4.27 8.66 -1.89
C GLU A 279 5.72 8.41 -1.45
N THR A 280 6.06 8.86 -0.24
CA THR A 280 7.33 8.54 0.40
C THR A 280 7.04 7.56 1.53
N HIS A 281 7.45 6.31 1.36
CA HIS A 281 7.33 5.29 2.41
C HIS A 281 8.70 4.73 2.75
N LYS A 282 8.83 4.24 3.97
CA LYS A 282 10.04 3.57 4.43
C LYS A 282 9.66 2.33 5.21
N ASN A 283 10.06 1.19 4.69
CA ASN A 283 9.75 -0.11 5.30
C ASN A 283 10.31 -0.22 6.72
N LEU A 284 9.79 -1.17 7.49
CA LEU A 284 10.42 -1.58 8.73
C LEU A 284 11.68 -2.40 8.41
N ASN A 285 12.57 -2.57 9.40
CA ASN A 285 13.57 -3.62 9.32
C ASN A 285 12.85 -4.98 9.12
N VAL A 286 13.41 -5.85 8.29
CA VAL A 286 12.83 -7.17 7.95
C VAL A 286 12.44 -7.98 9.19
N LEU A 287 13.28 -7.98 10.23
CA LEU A 287 13.01 -8.72 11.46
C LEU A 287 11.83 -8.14 12.25
N GLU A 288 11.78 -6.81 12.35
CA GLU A 288 10.67 -6.11 13.01
C GLU A 288 9.37 -6.30 12.23
N GLU A 289 9.42 -6.21 10.90
CA GLU A 289 8.26 -6.47 10.04
C GLU A 289 7.70 -7.89 10.23
N ILE A 290 8.58 -8.91 10.25
CA ILE A 290 8.17 -10.30 10.51
C ILE A 290 7.56 -10.43 11.91
N LYS A 291 8.14 -9.77 12.92
CA LYS A 291 7.62 -9.77 14.30
C LYS A 291 6.22 -9.14 14.35
N GLN A 292 5.99 -8.02 13.67
CA GLN A 292 4.66 -7.37 13.61
C GLN A 292 3.63 -8.27 12.92
N VAL A 293 3.98 -8.90 11.81
CA VAL A 293 3.06 -9.84 11.14
C VAL A 293 2.78 -11.06 12.01
N LYS A 294 3.79 -11.65 12.67
CA LYS A 294 3.56 -12.74 13.64
C LYS A 294 2.62 -12.32 14.77
N PHE A 295 2.74 -11.09 15.28
CA PHE A 295 1.82 -10.54 16.27
C PHE A 295 0.39 -10.46 15.72
N MET A 296 0.19 -9.95 14.50
CA MET A 296 -1.12 -9.90 13.84
C MET A 296 -1.75 -11.29 13.68
N LEU A 297 -0.98 -12.29 13.24
CA LEU A 297 -1.47 -13.67 13.07
C LEU A 297 -1.85 -14.32 14.41
N ARG A 298 -1.04 -14.12 15.46
CA ARG A 298 -1.37 -14.62 16.82
C ARG A 298 -2.66 -13.99 17.34
N ARG A 299 -2.81 -12.67 17.16
CA ARG A 299 -4.02 -11.95 17.53
C ARG A 299 -5.24 -12.48 16.77
N HIS A 300 -5.11 -12.67 15.47
CA HIS A 300 -6.16 -13.27 14.64
C HIS A 300 -6.60 -14.64 15.18
N ASN A 301 -5.64 -15.55 15.40
CA ASN A 301 -5.92 -16.91 15.84
C ASN A 301 -6.58 -16.92 17.24
N LYS A 302 -6.11 -16.06 18.16
CA LYS A 302 -6.74 -15.92 19.49
C LYS A 302 -8.18 -15.45 19.41
N LEU A 303 -8.48 -14.50 18.52
CA LEU A 303 -9.84 -14.01 18.31
C LEU A 303 -10.73 -15.06 17.63
N ALA A 304 -10.18 -15.81 16.65
CA ALA A 304 -10.91 -16.90 16.02
C ALA A 304 -11.35 -17.96 17.04
N GLN A 305 -10.49 -18.33 17.99
CA GLN A 305 -10.83 -19.27 19.06
C GLN A 305 -11.98 -18.81 19.98
N SER A 306 -12.29 -17.50 20.00
CA SER A 306 -13.38 -16.95 20.81
C SER A 306 -14.71 -16.83 20.04
N LEU A 307 -14.75 -17.25 18.79
CA LEU A 307 -15.92 -17.16 17.94
C LEU A 307 -16.51 -18.55 17.71
N ASP A 308 -17.83 -18.65 17.79
CA ASP A 308 -18.55 -19.87 17.43
C ASP A 308 -18.61 -20.01 15.92
N PHE A 309 -17.96 -21.05 15.40
CA PHE A 309 -18.01 -21.40 13.98
C PHE A 309 -18.73 -22.73 13.79
N VAL A 310 -19.54 -22.82 12.72
CA VAL A 310 -20.12 -24.10 12.27
C VAL A 310 -19.01 -25.09 11.88
N GLN A 311 -17.90 -24.56 11.34
CA GLN A 311 -16.66 -25.30 11.10
C GLN A 311 -15.48 -24.40 11.45
N GLU A 312 -14.64 -24.83 12.40
CA GLU A 312 -13.47 -24.05 12.81
C GLU A 312 -12.52 -23.83 11.63
N PRO A 313 -12.21 -22.57 11.27
CA PRO A 313 -11.25 -22.29 10.21
C PRO A 313 -9.85 -22.73 10.65
N PRO A 314 -9.01 -23.22 9.72
CA PRO A 314 -7.62 -23.53 10.05
C PRO A 314 -6.92 -22.25 10.54
N PRO A 315 -6.00 -22.37 11.53
CA PRO A 315 -5.32 -21.21 12.07
C PRO A 315 -4.49 -20.53 10.98
N ALA A 316 -4.44 -19.20 11.02
CA ALA A 316 -3.60 -18.40 10.15
C ALA A 316 -2.12 -18.72 10.40
N ARG A 317 -1.35 -18.92 9.32
CA ARG A 317 0.04 -19.38 9.37
C ARG A 317 0.96 -18.53 8.51
N LEU A 318 2.20 -18.43 8.96
CA LEU A 318 3.32 -17.89 8.20
C LEU A 318 4.03 -19.05 7.49
N LEU A 319 4.13 -18.94 6.16
CA LEU A 319 4.79 -19.92 5.29
C LEU A 319 5.99 -19.27 4.60
N LYS A 320 7.00 -20.08 4.30
CA LYS A 320 8.15 -19.71 3.49
C LYS A 320 8.00 -20.39 2.12
N ARG A 321 8.10 -19.63 1.03
CA ARG A 321 8.02 -20.17 -0.34
C ARG A 321 9.20 -19.72 -1.19
N VAL A 322 9.63 -20.62 -2.06
CA VAL A 322 10.52 -20.27 -3.16
C VAL A 322 9.71 -19.52 -4.19
N SER A 323 10.06 -18.25 -4.40
CA SER A 323 9.43 -17.38 -5.40
C SER A 323 10.09 -17.52 -6.76
N LYS A 324 11.39 -17.79 -6.80
CA LYS A 324 12.20 -17.88 -8.01
C LYS A 324 13.44 -18.74 -7.74
N THR A 325 13.85 -19.51 -8.73
CA THR A 325 15.18 -20.15 -8.77
C THR A 325 15.98 -19.45 -9.85
N GLY A 326 17.23 -19.11 -9.57
CA GLY A 326 18.05 -18.34 -10.50
C GLY A 326 19.53 -18.34 -10.16
N TYR A 327 20.32 -17.79 -11.07
CA TYR A 327 21.71 -17.44 -10.79
C TYR A 327 21.72 -16.12 -10.02
N MET A 328 21.83 -16.23 -8.70
CA MET A 328 21.76 -15.14 -7.74
C MET A 328 22.99 -14.24 -7.87
N LEU A 329 22.75 -12.93 -7.96
CA LEU A 329 23.81 -11.93 -8.03
C LEU A 329 24.22 -11.50 -6.63
N SER A 330 25.51 -11.18 -6.46
CA SER A 330 25.97 -10.53 -5.24
C SER A 330 25.46 -9.09 -5.17
N PRO A 331 25.28 -8.49 -3.97
CA PRO A 331 24.93 -7.08 -3.85
C PRO A 331 25.88 -6.15 -4.61
N GLN A 332 27.18 -6.45 -4.63
CA GLN A 332 28.19 -5.69 -5.35
C GLN A 332 27.96 -5.74 -6.86
N THR A 333 27.59 -6.91 -7.40
CA THR A 333 27.23 -7.07 -8.81
C THR A 333 25.95 -6.30 -9.13
N THR A 334 24.92 -6.39 -8.28
CA THR A 334 23.67 -5.64 -8.45
C THR A 334 23.93 -4.15 -8.52
N SER A 335 24.68 -3.58 -7.56
CA SER A 335 25.06 -2.16 -7.57
C SER A 335 25.85 -1.80 -8.82
N GLY A 336 26.85 -2.61 -9.19
CA GLY A 336 27.67 -2.35 -10.37
C GLY A 336 26.89 -2.36 -11.69
N LEU A 337 25.82 -3.17 -11.79
CA LEU A 337 24.89 -3.16 -12.92
C LEU A 337 24.00 -1.91 -12.90
N LEU A 338 23.40 -1.57 -11.76
CA LEU A 338 22.52 -0.40 -11.65
C LEU A 338 23.25 0.93 -11.92
N GLU A 339 24.52 1.02 -11.52
CA GLU A 339 25.38 2.19 -11.79
C GLU A 339 25.74 2.33 -13.27
N ARG A 340 26.05 1.22 -13.95
CA ARG A 340 26.41 1.20 -15.39
C ARG A 340 25.22 1.37 -16.32
N PHE A 341 24.05 0.92 -15.88
CA PHE A 341 22.81 0.88 -16.65
C PHE A 341 21.67 1.61 -15.91
N PRO A 342 21.82 2.92 -15.63
CA PRO A 342 20.80 3.66 -14.90
C PRO A 342 19.50 3.67 -15.70
N ALA A 343 18.38 3.36 -15.03
CA ALA A 343 17.07 3.57 -15.61
C ALA A 343 16.88 5.06 -15.88
N ARG A 344 16.67 5.43 -17.15
CA ARG A 344 16.41 6.83 -17.56
C ARG A 344 14.93 6.99 -17.93
N PRO A 345 14.01 7.09 -16.94
CA PRO A 345 12.62 7.34 -17.24
C PRO A 345 12.48 8.69 -17.95
N GLN A 346 11.97 8.69 -19.19
CA GLN A 346 11.85 9.92 -20.00
C GLN A 346 10.75 10.86 -19.49
N ARG A 347 9.88 10.40 -18.61
CA ARG A 347 8.73 11.17 -18.11
C ARG A 347 8.70 11.10 -16.59
N GLY A 348 8.40 12.24 -15.94
CA GLY A 348 8.39 12.47 -14.48
C GLY A 348 7.42 11.61 -13.67
N TYR A 349 7.49 10.30 -13.84
CA TYR A 349 6.69 9.28 -13.18
C TYR A 349 7.47 8.70 -12.02
N ILE A 350 6.78 8.59 -10.89
CA ILE A 350 7.36 8.33 -9.59
C ILE A 350 6.93 6.94 -9.15
N ASN A 351 7.37 5.87 -9.83
CA ASN A 351 7.20 4.49 -9.33
C ASN A 351 8.02 3.41 -10.08
N THR A 352 9.31 3.64 -10.30
CA THR A 352 10.20 2.62 -10.86
C THR A 352 10.84 1.82 -9.74
N GLU A 353 10.56 0.52 -9.69
CA GLU A 353 11.18 -0.43 -8.77
C GLU A 353 12.51 -0.92 -9.34
N LEU A 354 13.54 -1.00 -8.50
CA LEU A 354 14.86 -1.55 -8.84
C LEU A 354 14.93 -3.04 -8.53
N PHE A 355 15.60 -3.78 -9.40
CA PHE A 355 15.80 -5.22 -9.36
C PHE A 355 17.31 -5.54 -9.50
N GLY A 356 17.68 -6.48 -10.36
CA GLY A 356 19.08 -6.90 -10.53
C GLY A 356 19.54 -7.96 -9.53
N THR A 357 18.65 -8.82 -9.03
CA THR A 357 18.99 -9.81 -8.01
C THR A 357 19.41 -11.18 -8.55
N CYS A 358 19.05 -11.50 -9.81
CA CYS A 358 19.37 -12.79 -10.42
C CYS A 358 19.18 -12.78 -11.94
N VAL A 359 19.83 -13.73 -12.61
CA VAL A 359 19.40 -14.24 -13.92
C VAL A 359 18.40 -15.38 -13.64
N PRO A 360 17.12 -15.28 -14.06
CA PRO A 360 16.10 -16.26 -13.70
C PRO A 360 16.29 -17.59 -14.44
N ILE A 361 16.27 -18.71 -13.71
CA ILE A 361 16.17 -20.06 -14.28
C ILE A 361 14.69 -20.42 -14.45
N LYS A 362 13.89 -20.25 -13.38
CA LYS A 362 12.47 -20.59 -13.37
C LYS A 362 11.73 -19.79 -12.31
N SER A 363 10.44 -19.56 -12.55
CA SER A 363 9.54 -19.07 -11.49
C SER A 363 9.25 -20.20 -10.49
N GLY A 364 9.37 -19.91 -9.19
CA GLY A 364 9.22 -20.91 -8.13
C GLY A 364 10.41 -21.86 -8.02
N LYS A 365 10.13 -23.05 -7.45
CA LYS A 365 11.12 -24.12 -7.22
C LYS A 365 11.43 -24.87 -8.52
N CYS A 366 12.71 -25.13 -8.77
CA CYS A 366 13.18 -25.97 -9.88
C CYS A 366 13.05 -27.46 -9.53
N ASP A 367 12.83 -28.32 -10.54
CA ASP A 367 12.84 -29.76 -10.32
C ASP A 367 14.24 -30.23 -9.89
N PRO A 368 14.38 -31.17 -8.93
CA PRO A 368 15.70 -31.61 -8.48
C PRO A 368 16.61 -32.11 -9.61
N ARG A 369 16.08 -32.78 -10.63
CA ARG A 369 16.88 -33.29 -11.76
C ARG A 369 17.33 -32.17 -12.68
N GLU A 370 16.45 -31.20 -12.96
CA GLU A 370 16.80 -29.98 -13.70
C GLU A 370 17.94 -29.24 -12.99
N LEU A 371 17.86 -29.15 -11.66
CA LEU A 371 18.83 -28.44 -10.83
C LEU A 371 20.17 -29.17 -10.73
N GLU A 372 20.17 -30.50 -10.57
CA GLU A 372 21.38 -31.34 -10.58
C GLU A 372 22.14 -31.24 -11.90
N ALA A 373 21.43 -31.18 -13.04
CA ALA A 373 22.05 -30.99 -14.36
C ALA A 373 22.79 -29.65 -14.49
N LEU A 374 22.40 -28.65 -13.71
CA LEU A 374 23.07 -27.35 -13.62
C LEU A 374 24.16 -27.30 -12.54
N GLY A 375 24.43 -28.42 -11.87
CA GLY A 375 25.40 -28.54 -10.77
C GLY A 375 24.83 -28.30 -9.37
N GLY A 376 23.52 -28.12 -9.22
CA GLY A 376 22.87 -27.95 -7.92
C GLY A 376 22.94 -26.54 -7.32
N ILE A 377 22.25 -26.35 -6.19
CA ILE A 377 22.33 -25.10 -5.40
C ILE A 377 23.78 -24.87 -4.96
N GLY A 378 24.25 -23.63 -5.07
CA GLY A 378 25.61 -23.24 -4.70
C GLY A 378 26.62 -23.29 -5.85
N SER A 379 26.27 -23.94 -6.97
CA SER A 379 27.12 -23.94 -8.16
C SER A 379 27.28 -22.54 -8.74
N ARG A 380 28.48 -22.27 -9.25
CA ARG A 380 28.92 -20.94 -9.71
C ARG A 380 28.95 -20.89 -11.23
N VAL A 381 28.42 -19.82 -11.80
CA VAL A 381 28.47 -19.55 -13.24
C VAL A 381 28.99 -18.14 -13.47
N GLY A 382 29.97 -17.99 -14.36
CA GLY A 382 30.47 -16.70 -14.81
C GLY A 382 29.60 -16.15 -15.93
N PHE A 383 29.24 -14.87 -15.85
CA PHE A 383 28.47 -14.15 -16.86
C PHE A 383 29.19 -12.86 -17.27
N GLU A 384 28.95 -12.42 -18.49
CA GLU A 384 29.33 -11.10 -18.98
C GLU A 384 28.15 -10.37 -19.61
N THR A 385 28.14 -9.05 -19.52
CA THR A 385 27.12 -8.20 -20.16
C THR A 385 27.29 -8.16 -21.67
N VAL A 386 26.17 -8.18 -22.40
CA VAL A 386 26.15 -8.28 -23.87
C VAL A 386 25.38 -7.13 -24.50
N SER A 387 24.21 -6.81 -23.95
CA SER A 387 23.41 -5.69 -24.43
C SER A 387 22.45 -5.16 -23.37
N TYR A 388 21.97 -3.95 -23.57
CA TYR A 388 21.03 -3.25 -22.70
C TYR A 388 19.82 -2.79 -23.51
N GLY A 389 18.63 -2.84 -22.93
CA GLY A 389 17.43 -2.40 -23.64
C GLY A 389 16.30 -2.01 -22.70
N SER A 390 15.26 -1.42 -23.28
CA SER A 390 14.12 -0.92 -22.52
C SER A 390 12.79 -1.05 -23.27
N TYR A 391 11.74 -1.50 -22.60
CA TYR A 391 10.41 -1.58 -23.21
C TYR A 391 9.53 -0.44 -22.71
N ASP A 392 9.03 0.39 -23.62
CA ASP A 392 8.02 1.45 -23.39
C ASP A 392 8.29 2.33 -22.14
N ASP A 393 9.56 2.64 -21.89
CA ASP A 393 10.02 3.41 -20.72
C ASP A 393 9.51 2.83 -19.38
N CYS A 394 9.20 1.53 -19.36
CA CYS A 394 8.55 0.85 -18.25
C CYS A 394 9.32 -0.37 -17.75
N ILE A 395 10.27 -0.89 -18.52
CA ILE A 395 11.21 -1.96 -18.15
C ILE A 395 12.59 -1.59 -18.69
N TRP A 396 13.62 -1.90 -17.90
CA TRP A 396 15.02 -1.85 -18.33
C TRP A 396 15.73 -3.14 -17.92
N ALA A 397 16.50 -3.71 -18.84
CA ALA A 397 17.16 -4.99 -18.64
C ALA A 397 18.50 -5.07 -19.35
N VAL A 398 19.33 -6.01 -18.90
CA VAL A 398 20.63 -6.32 -19.50
C VAL A 398 20.65 -7.79 -19.90
N ARG A 399 20.96 -8.06 -21.16
CA ARG A 399 21.30 -9.41 -21.64
C ARG A 399 22.71 -9.74 -21.21
N VAL A 400 22.87 -10.96 -20.75
CA VAL A 400 24.14 -11.53 -20.33
C VAL A 400 24.37 -12.85 -21.06
N ARG A 401 25.62 -13.29 -21.11
CA ARG A 401 25.97 -14.63 -21.59
C ARG A 401 26.99 -15.28 -20.68
N PRO A 402 27.04 -16.62 -20.62
CA PRO A 402 28.10 -17.31 -19.89
C PRO A 402 29.48 -16.92 -20.41
N THR A 403 30.45 -16.76 -19.52
CA THR A 403 31.84 -16.48 -19.91
C THR A 403 32.56 -17.72 -20.44
N SER A 404 32.07 -18.91 -20.13
CA SER A 404 32.58 -20.18 -20.66
C SER A 404 31.64 -20.70 -21.74
N PRO A 405 32.12 -21.02 -22.94
CA PRO A 405 31.28 -21.56 -24.02
C PRO A 405 30.70 -22.94 -23.69
N ASP A 406 31.36 -23.71 -22.82
CA ASP A 406 30.93 -25.05 -22.40
C ASP A 406 30.00 -25.03 -21.16
N ALA A 407 29.64 -23.85 -20.67
CA ALA A 407 28.77 -23.74 -19.50
C ALA A 407 27.35 -24.23 -19.82
N ILE A 408 26.93 -25.29 -19.12
CA ILE A 408 25.54 -25.76 -19.17
C ILE A 408 24.69 -24.78 -18.35
N ILE A 409 23.80 -24.04 -19.04
CA ILE A 409 22.87 -23.11 -18.41
C ILE A 409 21.42 -23.36 -18.83
N SER A 410 20.50 -22.92 -17.99
CA SER A 410 19.06 -22.88 -18.28
C SER A 410 18.50 -21.56 -17.80
N THR A 411 17.64 -20.91 -18.58
CA THR A 411 17.06 -19.61 -18.24
C THR A 411 15.56 -19.58 -18.51
N ALA A 412 14.84 -18.76 -17.75
CA ALA A 412 13.40 -18.57 -17.92
C ALA A 412 13.06 -17.80 -19.20
N ASP A 413 13.98 -16.95 -19.63
CA ASP A 413 13.90 -16.16 -20.86
C ASP A 413 14.77 -16.83 -21.95
N GLU A 414 14.43 -16.60 -23.22
CA GLU A 414 15.14 -17.16 -24.38
C GLU A 414 16.61 -16.76 -24.41
N THR A 415 16.91 -15.51 -24.02
CA THR A 415 18.27 -15.02 -23.80
C THR A 415 18.46 -14.75 -22.30
N PRO A 416 19.57 -15.20 -21.68
CA PRO A 416 19.83 -14.91 -20.27
C PRO A 416 19.78 -13.41 -19.99
N THR A 417 18.84 -12.99 -19.14
CA THR A 417 18.53 -11.57 -18.95
C THR A 417 18.44 -11.22 -17.47
N VAL A 418 19.03 -10.10 -17.09
CA VAL A 418 18.87 -9.49 -15.78
C VAL A 418 17.88 -8.33 -15.91
N LEU A 419 16.71 -8.46 -15.29
CA LEU A 419 15.79 -7.34 -15.11
C LEU A 419 16.41 -6.36 -14.11
N LEU A 420 16.68 -5.12 -14.53
CA LEU A 420 17.29 -4.10 -13.69
C LEU A 420 16.27 -3.20 -13.01
N SER A 421 15.23 -2.83 -13.73
CA SER A 421 14.18 -1.97 -13.19
C SER A 421 12.88 -2.12 -13.98
N LYS A 422 11.76 -1.83 -13.33
CA LYS A 422 10.46 -1.72 -14.01
C LYS A 422 9.50 -0.81 -13.26
N ARG A 423 8.52 -0.27 -13.97
CA ARG A 423 7.40 0.44 -13.34
C ARG A 423 6.56 -0.53 -12.53
N ALA A 424 6.01 -0.03 -11.42
CA ALA A 424 5.05 -0.76 -10.62
C ALA A 424 3.92 -1.34 -11.50
N TYR A 425 3.45 -2.53 -11.14
CA TYR A 425 2.40 -3.29 -11.84
C TYR A 425 2.73 -3.85 -13.23
N VAL A 426 3.89 -3.54 -13.80
CA VAL A 426 4.32 -4.18 -15.07
C VAL A 426 4.76 -5.63 -14.78
N PRO A 427 4.24 -6.64 -15.51
CA PRO A 427 4.66 -8.02 -15.34
C PRO A 427 6.11 -8.28 -15.80
N ASP A 428 6.85 -9.15 -15.10
CA ASP A 428 8.25 -9.46 -15.42
C ASP A 428 8.44 -9.98 -16.85
N TYR A 429 7.49 -10.79 -17.35
CA TYR A 429 7.58 -11.42 -18.68
C TYR A 429 7.58 -10.42 -19.85
N TYR A 430 7.29 -9.14 -19.61
CA TYR A 430 7.41 -8.10 -20.62
C TYR A 430 8.87 -7.81 -21.00
N VAL A 431 9.85 -8.32 -20.25
CA VAL A 431 11.27 -8.26 -20.66
C VAL A 431 11.51 -8.88 -22.04
N ASN A 432 10.74 -9.89 -22.40
CA ASN A 432 10.79 -10.55 -23.70
C ASN A 432 10.19 -9.72 -24.84
N ARG A 433 9.66 -8.52 -24.55
CA ARG A 433 9.14 -7.58 -25.55
C ARG A 433 10.12 -6.46 -25.89
N ILE A 434 11.28 -6.40 -25.24
CA ILE A 434 12.32 -5.43 -25.58
C ILE A 434 12.87 -5.78 -26.96
N ASP A 435 12.84 -4.80 -27.87
CA ASP A 435 13.36 -4.90 -29.24
C ASP A 435 14.53 -3.93 -29.49
N ASN A 436 14.64 -2.86 -28.72
CA ASN A 436 15.66 -1.81 -28.83
C ASN A 436 16.98 -2.12 -28.09
N TRP A 437 17.58 -3.29 -28.34
CA TRP A 437 18.82 -3.69 -27.68
C TRP A 437 20.04 -2.90 -28.20
N GLU A 438 20.78 -2.27 -27.30
CA GLU A 438 22.07 -1.64 -27.53
C GLU A 438 23.20 -2.59 -27.13
N ASP A 439 24.11 -2.89 -28.05
CA ASP A 439 25.25 -3.76 -27.79
C ASP A 439 26.25 -3.14 -26.79
N VAL A 440 26.84 -4.00 -25.96
CA VAL A 440 27.87 -3.67 -24.97
C VAL A 440 29.10 -4.50 -25.31
N SER A 441 30.10 -3.88 -25.94
CA SER A 441 31.36 -4.53 -26.28
C SER A 441 32.33 -4.54 -25.08
N PRO A 442 33.40 -5.36 -25.10
CA PRO A 442 34.41 -5.36 -24.04
C PRO A 442 35.09 -4.01 -23.76
N ASP A 443 35.13 -3.13 -24.77
CA ASP A 443 35.70 -1.78 -24.65
C ASP A 443 34.69 -0.75 -24.13
N ASP A 444 33.41 -1.12 -23.99
CA ASP A 444 32.37 -0.26 -23.45
C ASP A 444 32.51 -0.14 -21.92
N PRO A 445 32.43 1.07 -21.33
CA PRO A 445 32.50 1.25 -19.88
C PRO A 445 31.39 0.52 -19.10
N ARG A 446 30.30 0.15 -19.77
CA ARG A 446 29.18 -0.64 -19.22
C ARG A 446 29.47 -2.14 -19.19
N TYR A 447 30.56 -2.59 -19.81
CA TYR A 447 30.98 -3.98 -19.80
C TYR A 447 31.31 -4.46 -18.38
N LEU A 448 30.81 -5.63 -18.01
CA LEU A 448 31.01 -6.21 -16.69
C LEU A 448 31.03 -7.74 -16.79
N LYS A 449 32.08 -8.35 -16.23
CA LYS A 449 32.11 -9.79 -15.90
C LYS A 449 31.80 -9.99 -14.43
N PHE A 450 30.99 -10.99 -14.11
CA PHE A 450 30.64 -11.32 -12.73
C PHE A 450 30.37 -12.81 -12.55
N THR A 451 30.42 -13.27 -11.31
CA THR A 451 30.00 -14.63 -10.94
C THR A 451 28.63 -14.57 -10.27
N ALA A 452 27.74 -15.47 -10.68
CA ALA A 452 26.46 -15.70 -10.05
C ALA A 452 26.40 -17.13 -9.47
N ILE A 453 25.54 -17.33 -8.47
CA ILE A 453 25.43 -18.59 -7.73
C ILE A 453 24.01 -19.13 -7.88
N ILE A 454 23.86 -20.40 -8.29
CA ILE A 454 22.54 -21.04 -8.35
C ILE A 454 21.92 -21.04 -6.96
N GLY A 455 20.74 -20.44 -6.84
CA GLY A 455 20.05 -20.28 -5.57
C GLY A 455 18.55 -20.04 -5.72
N GLU A 456 17.89 -19.94 -4.58
CA GLU A 456 16.45 -19.72 -4.47
C GLU A 456 16.16 -18.38 -3.80
N GLN A 457 15.35 -17.55 -4.45
CA GLN A 457 14.79 -16.35 -3.83
C GLN A 457 13.51 -16.71 -3.08
N LEU A 458 13.51 -16.42 -1.78
CA LEU A 458 12.43 -16.77 -0.88
C LEU A 458 11.49 -15.58 -0.66
N ARG A 459 10.21 -15.87 -0.51
CA ARG A 459 9.19 -14.93 -0.03
C ARG A 459 8.38 -15.55 1.10
N LEU A 460 7.87 -14.70 1.96
CA LEU A 460 6.94 -15.06 3.02
C LEU A 460 5.50 -14.99 2.51
N GLN A 461 4.70 -15.95 2.95
CA GLN A 461 3.28 -16.04 2.63
C GLN A 461 2.45 -16.18 3.90
N ILE A 462 1.31 -15.50 3.92
CA ILE A 462 0.26 -15.66 4.92
C ILE A 462 -0.78 -16.63 4.34
N SER A 463 -0.98 -17.74 5.03
CA SER A 463 -2.09 -18.65 4.76
C SER A 463 -3.17 -18.37 5.78
N VAL A 464 -4.31 -17.86 5.35
CA VAL A 464 -5.48 -17.60 6.21
C VAL A 464 -6.75 -17.82 5.41
N THR A 465 -7.76 -18.43 6.05
CA THR A 465 -9.10 -18.50 5.50
C THR A 465 -9.83 -17.22 5.86
N ARG A 466 -10.40 -16.54 4.86
CA ARG A 466 -11.24 -15.37 5.14
C ARG A 466 -12.49 -15.83 5.88
N ILE A 467 -12.69 -15.29 7.07
CA ILE A 467 -13.82 -15.63 7.92
C ILE A 467 -14.97 -14.70 7.56
N TYR A 468 -16.06 -15.27 7.04
CA TYR A 468 -17.34 -14.60 6.87
C TYR A 468 -18.24 -15.05 8.02
N PRO A 469 -18.61 -14.17 8.96
CA PRO A 469 -19.60 -14.54 9.97
C PRO A 469 -20.94 -14.84 9.28
N SER A 470 -21.68 -15.84 9.75
CA SER A 470 -22.99 -16.19 9.20
C SER A 470 -23.98 -15.03 9.30
N GLU A 471 -25.00 -14.99 8.43
CA GLU A 471 -26.04 -13.94 8.43
C GLU A 471 -26.81 -13.83 9.78
N THR A 472 -26.78 -14.88 10.61
CA THR A 472 -27.30 -14.88 11.98
C THR A 472 -26.42 -14.15 12.99
N MET A 473 -25.14 -13.91 12.67
CA MET A 473 -24.29 -12.94 13.37
C MET A 473 -24.53 -11.53 12.78
N VAL A 474 -25.73 -11.01 13.01
CA VAL A 474 -26.10 -9.61 12.75
C VAL A 474 -25.35 -8.70 13.72
N ASP A 475 -24.04 -8.56 13.53
CA ASP A 475 -23.22 -7.36 13.71
C ASP A 475 -21.77 -7.80 13.44
N THR A 476 -21.43 -8.10 12.18
CA THR A 476 -20.03 -8.40 11.79
C THR A 476 -19.10 -7.21 12.04
N LYS A 477 -19.66 -5.99 12.16
CA LYS A 477 -18.99 -4.80 12.68
C LYS A 477 -18.77 -4.83 14.20
N ASN A 478 -19.32 -5.79 14.95
CA ASN A 478 -19.09 -6.03 16.39
C ASN A 478 -17.92 -6.96 16.69
N ILE A 479 -17.42 -7.79 15.78
CA ILE A 479 -16.25 -8.65 16.10
C ILE A 479 -15.01 -7.77 16.34
N TYR A 480 -14.89 -6.67 15.59
CA TYR A 480 -13.94 -5.60 15.88
C TYR A 480 -14.18 -4.94 17.25
N ARG A 481 -15.44 -4.89 17.73
CA ARG A 481 -15.83 -4.30 19.02
C ARG A 481 -15.48 -5.23 20.19
N ALA A 482 -15.74 -6.53 20.07
CA ALA A 482 -15.36 -7.54 21.08
C ALA A 482 -13.84 -7.69 21.18
N ALA A 483 -13.14 -7.75 20.03
CA ALA A 483 -11.68 -7.81 19.99
C ALA A 483 -10.98 -6.57 20.57
N GLN A 484 -11.63 -5.40 20.54
CA GLN A 484 -11.13 -4.16 21.17
C GLN A 484 -11.41 -4.11 22.68
N ALA A 485 -12.40 -4.85 23.18
CA ALA A 485 -12.70 -4.96 24.60
C ALA A 485 -11.81 -5.98 25.32
N ILE A 486 -11.24 -6.95 24.58
CA ILE A 486 -10.37 -8.03 25.08
C ILE A 486 -8.87 -7.63 25.11
N LEU A 487 -8.52 -6.43 24.66
CA LEU A 487 -7.15 -5.92 24.84
C LEU A 487 -6.90 -5.68 26.35
N PRO A 488 -5.82 -6.19 26.95
CA PRO A 488 -5.49 -5.86 28.32
C PRO A 488 -5.29 -4.34 28.42
N ARG A 489 -5.96 -3.71 29.39
CA ARG A 489 -5.52 -2.44 29.95
C ARG A 489 -4.16 -2.72 30.62
N SER A 490 -3.09 -2.50 29.89
CA SER A 490 -1.73 -2.52 30.42
C SER A 490 -1.01 -1.35 29.76
N VAL A 491 -0.50 -0.33 30.44
CA VAL A 491 -0.04 -0.22 31.82
C VAL A 491 -0.30 1.23 32.29
N GLU A 492 -1.19 1.42 33.26
CA GLU A 492 -1.06 2.48 34.25
C GLU A 492 -0.25 1.87 35.39
N LYS A 493 1.05 2.17 35.41
CA LYS A 493 1.96 2.19 36.55
C LYS A 493 3.25 2.84 36.09
#